data_AF-A0A9N8QDN9-F1
#
_entry.id   AF-A0A9N8QDN9-F1
#
_cell.length_a   1.000
_cell.length_b   1.000
_cell.length_c   1.000
_cell.angle_alpha   90.00
_cell.angle_beta   90.00
_cell.angle_gamma   90.00
#
_symmetry.space_group_name_H-M   'P 1'
#
loop_
_entity.id
_entity.type
_entity.pdbx_description
1 polymer ?
#
loop_
_entity_poly.entity_id
_entity_poly.type
_entity_poly.pdbx_seq_one_letter_code
_entity_poly.pdbx_strand_id
1 'polypeptide(L)'
;MPTFFPSDVFHLFGCNIPSLIWEILIDPHEGDPFSLSEDQQEQFGEVILGAGRDLPTIFSSAPPRDPGTNAKAHYKMFEWSLVIYLYLVPFLVSIAAPLPVIDMIMHLETAVRIATSDGGCNSTELHDMQGQFKAFVSAWETPYIRGEPSLLYRAT
;
A
#
# COMPACT_ATOMS: atom_id res chain seq x y z
N MET A 1 -18.84 -10.76 -24.43
CA MET A 1 -17.76 -10.92 -23.43
C MET A 1 -18.01 -9.85 -22.38
N PRO A 2 -18.40 -10.17 -21.13
CA PRO A 2 -18.48 -9.13 -20.13
C PRO A 2 -17.05 -8.73 -19.82
N THR A 3 -16.67 -7.53 -20.27
CA THR A 3 -15.54 -6.80 -19.72
C THR A 3 -15.83 -6.66 -18.23
N PHE A 4 -15.07 -7.40 -17.42
CA PHE A 4 -15.00 -7.17 -15.98
C PHE A 4 -14.93 -5.65 -15.79
N PHE A 5 -15.76 -5.08 -14.91
CA PHE A 5 -15.64 -3.68 -14.53
C PHE A 5 -14.14 -3.40 -14.39
N PRO A 6 -13.58 -2.37 -15.06
CA PRO A 6 -12.21 -2.01 -14.72
C PRO A 6 -12.24 -1.85 -13.22
N SER A 7 -11.43 -2.65 -12.51
CA SER A 7 -11.18 -2.40 -11.09
C SER A 7 -10.99 -0.89 -10.99
N ASP A 8 -11.51 -0.25 -9.95
CA ASP A 8 -11.27 1.17 -9.76
C ASP A 8 -9.79 1.36 -9.37
N VAL A 9 -8.89 1.06 -10.30
CA VAL A 9 -7.45 1.05 -10.12
C VAL A 9 -6.99 2.46 -9.79
N PHE A 10 -7.69 3.47 -10.30
CA PHE A 10 -7.39 4.87 -10.03
C PHE A 10 -7.74 5.27 -8.60
N HIS A 11 -8.96 4.99 -8.11
CA HIS A 11 -9.33 5.44 -6.78
C HIS A 11 -9.02 4.40 -5.71
N LEU A 12 -9.40 3.13 -5.90
CA LEU A 12 -9.22 2.08 -4.89
C LEU A 12 -7.74 1.74 -4.68
N PHE A 13 -7.05 1.27 -5.72
CA PHE A 13 -5.64 0.89 -5.64
C PHE A 13 -4.70 2.08 -5.78
N GLY A 14 -5.14 3.15 -6.44
CA GLY A 14 -4.33 4.32 -6.69
C GLY A 14 -4.31 5.31 -5.53
N CYS A 15 -5.38 5.40 -4.75
CA CYS A 15 -5.51 6.43 -3.71
C CYS A 15 -5.94 5.84 -2.37
N ASN A 16 -7.13 5.23 -2.29
CA ASN A 16 -7.82 4.95 -1.03
C ASN A 16 -7.09 3.92 -0.17
N ILE A 17 -6.76 2.74 -0.73
CA ILE A 17 -6.04 1.72 0.03
C ILE A 17 -4.63 2.20 0.41
N PRO A 18 -3.83 2.75 -0.53
CA PRO A 18 -2.52 3.30 -0.17
C PRO A 18 -2.56 4.36 0.93
N SER A 19 -3.51 5.31 0.85
CA SER A 19 -3.63 6.39 1.83
C SER A 19 -4.03 5.85 3.19
N LEU A 20 -4.96 4.90 3.23
CA LEU A 20 -5.40 4.26 4.47
C LEU A 20 -4.24 3.51 5.14
N ILE A 21 -3.48 2.73 4.36
CA ILE A 21 -2.31 2.01 4.89
C ILE A 21 -1.30 2.99 5.48
N TRP A 22 -0.97 4.04 4.74
CA TRP A 22 -0.05 5.06 5.23
C TRP A 22 -0.55 5.70 6.52
N GLU A 23 -1.82 6.12 6.55
CA GLU A 23 -2.44 6.76 7.73
C GLU A 23 -2.35 5.86 8.97
N ILE A 24 -2.69 4.58 8.86
CA ILE A 24 -2.63 3.66 10.00
C ILE A 24 -1.20 3.34 10.42
N LEU A 25 -0.25 3.29 9.48
CA LEU A 25 1.15 3.08 9.83
C LEU A 25 1.77 4.28 10.55
N ILE A 26 1.25 5.49 10.37
CA ILE A 26 1.78 6.71 11.04
C ILE A 26 0.96 7.17 12.25
N ASP A 27 -0.25 6.63 12.44
CA ASP A 27 -1.16 6.95 13.56
C ASP A 27 -1.34 5.71 14.46
N PRO A 28 -0.36 5.44 15.36
CA PRO A 28 -0.38 4.25 16.20
C PRO A 28 -1.56 4.24 17.16
N HIS A 29 -2.21 3.09 17.29
CA HIS A 29 -3.15 2.82 18.38
C HIS A 29 -2.59 1.74 19.30
N GLU A 30 -2.94 1.81 20.59
CA GLU A 30 -2.55 0.78 21.55
C GLU A 30 -2.99 -0.61 21.04
N GLY A 31 -2.08 -1.57 21.10
CA GLY A 31 -2.29 -2.95 20.63
C GLY A 31 -1.95 -3.19 19.16
N ASP A 32 -1.59 -2.16 18.39
CA ASP A 32 -1.18 -2.33 17.00
C ASP A 32 0.11 -3.16 16.91
N PRO A 33 0.21 -4.08 15.93
CA PRO A 33 1.38 -4.94 15.80
C PRO A 33 2.62 -4.17 15.33
N PHE A 34 2.40 -3.05 14.64
CA PHE A 34 3.45 -2.20 14.09
C PHE A 34 2.90 -0.84 13.64
N SER A 35 3.70 0.20 13.88
CA SER A 35 3.57 1.54 13.32
C SER A 35 4.97 2.12 13.12
N LEU A 36 5.12 3.03 12.16
CA LEU A 36 6.36 3.74 11.88
C LEU A 36 6.60 4.82 12.94
N SER A 37 7.78 4.84 13.55
CA SER A 37 8.20 5.99 14.35
C SER A 37 8.39 7.23 13.48
N GLU A 38 8.39 8.42 14.07
CA GLU A 38 8.65 9.67 13.34
C GLU A 38 9.99 9.61 12.57
N ASP A 39 11.05 9.11 13.21
CA ASP A 39 12.36 8.90 12.57
C ASP A 39 12.28 7.96 11.35
N GLN A 40 11.47 6.88 11.43
CA GLN A 40 11.29 5.95 10.31
C GLN A 40 10.46 6.57 9.19
N GLN A 41 9.49 7.43 9.52
CA GLN A 41 8.72 8.17 8.52
C GLN A 41 9.63 9.14 7.76
N GLU A 42 10.53 9.85 8.45
CA GLU A 42 11.52 10.73 7.82
C GLU A 42 12.49 9.94 6.92
N GLN A 43 13.06 8.84 7.44
CA GLN A 43 13.94 7.95 6.66
C GLN A 43 13.25 7.43 5.40
N PHE A 44 11.96 7.07 5.50
CA PHE A 44 11.22 6.62 4.33
C PHE A 44 11.00 7.74 3.33
N GLY A 45 10.68 8.95 3.78
CA GLY A 45 10.60 10.14 2.94
C GLY A 45 11.89 10.40 2.17
N GLU A 46 13.05 10.26 2.83
CA GLU A 46 14.37 10.37 2.18
C GLU A 46 14.59 9.31 1.10
N VAL A 47 14.18 8.05 1.35
CA VAL A 47 14.24 6.97 0.36
C VAL A 47 13.41 7.32 -0.88
N ILE A 48 12.18 7.82 -0.70
CA ILE A 48 11.30 8.21 -1.81
C ILE A 48 11.91 9.36 -2.62
N LEU A 49 12.41 10.40 -1.95
CA LEU A 49 13.03 11.56 -2.60
C LEU A 49 14.33 11.18 -3.33
N GLY A 50 15.12 10.28 -2.75
CA GLY A 50 16.33 9.75 -3.36
C GLY A 50 16.03 8.93 -4.62
N ALA A 51 15.10 7.97 -4.52
CA ALA A 51 14.74 7.09 -5.61
C ALA A 51 14.01 7.81 -6.75
N GLY A 52 13.35 8.93 -6.47
CA GLY A 52 12.71 9.77 -7.47
C GLY A 52 13.63 10.27 -8.59
N ARG A 53 14.95 10.32 -8.36
CA ARG A 53 15.95 10.69 -9.38
C ARG A 53 16.17 9.62 -10.43
N ASP A 54 15.89 8.36 -10.09
CA ASP A 54 16.13 7.20 -10.94
C ASP A 54 14.86 6.70 -11.64
N LEU A 55 13.71 7.31 -11.34
CA LEU A 55 12.45 6.98 -11.99
C LEU A 55 12.41 7.50 -13.43
N PRO A 56 12.04 6.66 -14.42
CA PRO A 56 11.92 7.11 -15.79
C PRO A 56 10.88 8.23 -15.94
N THR A 57 11.27 9.32 -16.60
CA THR A 57 10.44 10.52 -16.80
C THR A 57 9.16 10.28 -17.62
N ILE A 58 9.05 9.11 -18.27
CA ILE A 58 7.85 8.67 -18.98
C ILE A 58 6.68 8.35 -18.02
N PHE A 59 6.97 7.99 -16.76
CA PHE A 59 5.94 7.70 -15.76
C PHE A 59 5.45 8.95 -15.04
N SER A 60 6.32 9.93 -14.81
CA SER A 60 5.97 11.24 -14.25
C SER A 60 7.01 12.28 -14.63
N SER A 61 6.56 13.50 -14.90
CA SER A 61 7.43 14.66 -15.15
C SER A 61 8.10 15.21 -13.89
N ALA A 62 7.75 14.68 -12.71
CA ALA A 62 8.27 15.11 -11.42
C ALA A 62 8.55 13.91 -10.51
N PRO A 63 9.57 13.98 -9.64
CA PRO A 63 9.82 12.93 -8.65
C PRO A 63 8.64 12.80 -7.68
N PRO A 64 8.41 11.59 -7.11
CA PRO A 64 7.44 11.40 -6.05
C PRO A 64 7.81 12.29 -4.86
N ARG A 65 6.80 12.91 -4.26
CA ARG A 65 6.97 13.75 -3.08
C ARG A 65 7.04 12.90 -1.82
N ASP A 66 7.62 13.43 -0.75
CA ASP A 66 7.59 12.75 0.55
C ASP A 66 6.14 12.59 1.06
N PRO A 67 5.68 11.36 1.37
CA PRO A 67 4.33 11.12 1.88
C PRO A 67 4.11 11.73 3.28
N GLY A 68 5.12 11.85 4.13
CA GLY A 68 4.99 12.44 5.48
C GLY A 68 4.50 13.89 5.43
N THR A 69 5.01 14.67 4.48
CA THR A 69 4.63 16.07 4.30
C THR A 69 3.50 16.30 3.30
N ASN A 70 3.26 15.39 2.35
CA ASN A 70 2.34 15.62 1.23
C ASN A 70 1.11 14.70 1.17
N ALA A 71 1.01 13.64 2.00
CA ALA A 71 -0.13 12.70 1.95
C ALA A 71 -1.49 13.41 2.12
N LYS A 72 -1.55 14.45 2.97
CA LYS A 72 -2.77 15.23 3.25
C LYS A 72 -3.08 16.28 2.16
N ALA A 73 -2.19 16.50 1.20
CA ALA A 73 -2.25 17.59 0.22
C ALA A 73 -2.34 17.07 -1.23
N HIS A 74 -3.39 16.31 -1.53
CA HIS A 74 -3.65 15.76 -2.87
C HIS A 74 -2.44 14.98 -3.43
N TYR A 75 -2.01 13.97 -2.67
CA TYR A 75 -1.02 13.01 -3.11
C TYR A 75 -1.59 12.21 -4.29
N LYS A 76 -0.82 12.09 -5.38
CA LYS A 76 -1.33 11.58 -6.66
C LYS A 76 -1.25 10.06 -6.68
N MET A 77 -2.11 9.46 -7.50
CA MET A 77 -2.16 8.01 -7.70
C MET A 77 -0.77 7.39 -7.92
N PHE A 78 0.01 7.95 -8.87
CA PHE A 78 1.32 7.36 -9.20
C PHE A 78 2.29 7.44 -8.01
N GLU A 79 2.18 8.48 -7.18
CA GLU A 79 3.01 8.64 -6.00
C GLU A 79 2.65 7.59 -4.97
N TRP A 80 1.35 7.37 -4.72
CA TRP A 80 0.87 6.31 -3.84
C TRP A 80 1.28 4.92 -4.30
N SER A 81 1.18 4.66 -5.60
CA SER A 81 1.60 3.38 -6.16
C SER A 81 3.09 3.12 -5.96
N LEU A 82 3.95 4.15 -6.09
CA LEU A 82 5.37 4.03 -5.78
C LEU A 82 5.61 3.81 -4.28
N VAL A 83 4.99 4.64 -3.45
CA VAL A 83 5.15 4.59 -2.00
C VAL A 83 4.78 3.21 -1.47
N ILE A 84 3.58 2.72 -1.76
CA ILE A 84 3.05 1.50 -1.13
C ILE A 84 3.46 0.23 -1.86
N TYR A 85 3.40 0.21 -3.20
CA TYR A 85 3.61 -1.04 -3.96
C TYR A 85 5.02 -1.23 -4.50
N LEU A 86 5.90 -0.24 -4.37
CA LEU A 86 7.30 -0.37 -4.80
C LEU A 86 8.30 -0.21 -3.65
N TYR A 87 8.13 0.81 -2.82
CA TYR A 87 9.14 1.18 -1.83
C TYR A 87 8.84 0.71 -0.40
N LEU A 88 7.56 0.58 -0.01
CA LEU A 88 7.19 0.24 1.36
C LEU A 88 7.74 -1.14 1.79
N VAL A 89 7.55 -2.20 1.01
CA VAL A 89 8.01 -3.55 1.39
C VAL A 89 9.55 -3.60 1.56
N PRO A 90 10.37 -3.13 0.59
CA PRO A 90 11.82 -3.07 0.77
C PRO A 90 12.24 -2.24 1.99
N PHE A 91 11.53 -1.15 2.28
CA PHE A 91 11.80 -0.32 3.45
C PHE A 91 11.45 -1.05 4.76
N LEU A 92 10.29 -1.69 4.85
CA LEU A 92 9.91 -2.50 6.02
C LEU A 92 10.92 -3.62 6.29
N VAL A 93 11.44 -4.26 5.23
CA VAL A 93 12.51 -5.26 5.35
C VAL A 93 13.80 -4.62 5.88
N SER A 94 14.19 -3.44 5.40
CA SER A 94 15.45 -2.80 5.79
C SER A 94 15.48 -2.36 7.26
N ILE A 95 14.32 -1.97 7.82
CA ILE A 95 14.17 -1.62 9.24
C ILE A 95 13.81 -2.83 10.13
N ALA A 96 13.81 -4.04 9.57
CA ALA A 96 13.46 -5.28 10.25
C ALA A 96 12.06 -5.23 10.93
N ALA A 97 11.06 -4.68 10.22
CA ALA A 97 9.67 -4.70 10.66
C ALA A 97 9.18 -6.15 10.86
N PRO A 98 8.13 -6.37 11.68
CA PRO A 98 7.62 -7.71 11.93
C PRO A 98 7.22 -8.42 10.62
N LEU A 99 7.68 -9.67 10.44
CA LEU A 99 7.37 -10.47 9.25
C LEU A 99 5.87 -10.54 8.92
N PRO A 100 4.94 -10.70 9.90
CA PRO A 100 3.52 -10.70 9.59
C PRO A 100 3.01 -9.42 8.94
N VAL A 101 3.63 -8.27 9.23
CA VAL A 101 3.29 -6.96 8.64
C VAL A 101 3.82 -6.87 7.22
N ILE A 102 5.04 -7.37 6.99
CA ILE A 102 5.63 -7.45 5.66
C ILE A 102 4.78 -8.36 4.77
N ASP A 103 4.45 -9.56 5.24
CA ASP A 103 3.63 -10.54 4.52
C ASP A 103 2.25 -9.97 4.19
N MET A 104 1.62 -9.26 5.13
CA MET A 104 0.36 -8.56 4.92
C MET A 104 0.44 -7.59 3.73
N ILE A 105 1.44 -6.71 3.68
CA ILE A 105 1.59 -5.76 2.57
C ILE A 105 1.95 -6.49 1.26
N MET A 106 2.75 -7.55 1.31
CA MET A 106 3.09 -8.36 0.13
C MET A 106 1.87 -9.07 -0.48
N HIS A 107 0.92 -9.53 0.35
CA HIS A 107 -0.36 -10.07 -0.13
C HIS A 107 -1.13 -9.03 -0.94
N LEU A 108 -1.21 -7.80 -0.45
CA LEU A 108 -1.85 -6.71 -1.17
C LEU A 108 -1.12 -6.39 -2.47
N GLU A 109 0.19 -6.18 -2.42
CA GLU A 109 1.01 -5.85 -3.60
C GLU A 109 0.84 -6.90 -4.71
N THR A 110 0.89 -8.19 -4.34
CA THR A 110 0.71 -9.30 -5.27
C THR A 110 -0.67 -9.28 -5.90
N ALA A 111 -1.73 -9.09 -5.09
CA ALA A 111 -3.09 -9.04 -5.59
C ALA A 111 -3.33 -7.85 -6.54
N VAL A 112 -2.82 -6.67 -6.19
CA VAL A 112 -2.90 -5.46 -7.01
C VAL A 112 -2.15 -5.65 -8.32
N ARG A 113 -0.93 -6.21 -8.29
CA ARG A 113 -0.15 -6.50 -9.50
C ARG A 113 -0.90 -7.39 -10.49
N ILE A 114 -1.58 -8.43 -10.00
CA ILE A 114 -2.41 -9.30 -10.85
C ILE A 114 -3.62 -8.52 -11.40
N ALA A 115 -4.29 -7.74 -10.54
CA ALA A 115 -5.46 -6.96 -10.92
C ALA A 115 -5.17 -5.88 -11.98
N THR A 116 -3.93 -5.35 -12.00
CA THR A 116 -3.49 -4.30 -12.92
C THR A 116 -2.63 -4.82 -14.08
N SER A 117 -2.56 -6.14 -14.27
CA SER A 117 -1.82 -6.76 -15.37
C SER A 117 -2.35 -6.32 -16.73
N ASP A 118 -1.46 -5.86 -17.61
CA ASP A 118 -1.77 -5.41 -18.97
C ASP A 118 -2.16 -6.58 -19.90
N GLY A 119 -1.61 -7.77 -19.65
CA GLY A 119 -1.91 -9.01 -20.36
C GLY A 119 -3.27 -9.63 -19.99
N GLY A 120 -4.01 -9.01 -19.05
CA GLY A 120 -5.19 -9.61 -18.45
C GLY A 120 -4.82 -10.67 -17.40
N CYS A 121 -5.82 -11.48 -17.03
CA CYS A 121 -5.72 -12.44 -15.93
C CYS A 121 -6.44 -13.73 -16.31
N ASN A 122 -5.75 -14.87 -16.20
CA ASN A 122 -6.31 -16.19 -16.43
C ASN A 122 -7.05 -16.70 -15.18
N SER A 123 -7.79 -17.82 -15.30
CA SER A 123 -8.60 -18.33 -14.17
C SER A 123 -7.79 -18.71 -12.93
N THR A 124 -6.56 -19.20 -13.11
CA THR A 124 -5.66 -19.51 -12.00
C THR A 124 -5.21 -18.22 -11.30
N GLU A 125 -4.78 -17.23 -12.08
CA GLU A 125 -4.37 -15.91 -11.56
C GLU A 125 -5.53 -15.19 -10.87
N LEU A 126 -6.77 -15.34 -11.36
CA LEU A 126 -7.96 -14.79 -10.70
C LEU A 126 -8.20 -15.43 -9.33
N HIS A 127 -8.04 -16.75 -9.24
CA HIS A 127 -8.15 -17.46 -7.96
C HIS A 127 -7.03 -17.05 -7.00
N ASP A 128 -5.81 -16.93 -7.50
CA ASP A 128 -4.65 -16.50 -6.73
C ASP A 128 -4.85 -15.06 -6.23
N MET A 129 -5.25 -14.14 -7.10
CA MET A 129 -5.59 -12.75 -6.73
C MET A 129 -6.65 -12.70 -5.63
N GLN A 130 -7.71 -13.50 -5.74
CA GLN A 130 -8.73 -13.58 -4.70
C GLN A 130 -8.17 -14.11 -3.37
N GLY A 131 -7.30 -15.13 -3.42
CA GLY A 131 -6.61 -15.66 -2.25
C GLY A 131 -5.73 -14.62 -1.57
N GLN A 132 -4.97 -13.86 -2.36
CA GLN A 132 -4.09 -12.80 -1.87
C GLN A 132 -4.87 -11.65 -1.22
N PHE A 133 -5.96 -11.17 -1.82
CA PHE A 133 -6.81 -10.15 -1.19
C PHE A 133 -7.44 -10.65 0.12
N LYS A 134 -7.92 -11.90 0.18
CA LYS A 134 -8.45 -12.48 1.42
C LYS A 134 -7.38 -12.57 2.51
N ALA A 135 -6.16 -12.96 2.14
CA ALA A 135 -5.03 -13.03 3.07
C ALA A 135 -4.68 -11.63 3.61
N PHE A 136 -4.59 -10.62 2.75
CA PHE A 136 -4.38 -9.23 3.15
C PHE A 136 -5.46 -8.74 4.12
N VAL A 137 -6.74 -8.86 3.75
CA VAL A 137 -7.85 -8.40 4.60
C VAL A 137 -7.83 -9.09 5.95
N SER A 138 -7.63 -10.42 5.98
CA SER A 138 -7.58 -11.16 7.25
C SER A 138 -6.40 -10.72 8.12
N ALA A 139 -5.23 -10.50 7.51
CA ALA A 139 -4.02 -10.05 8.19
C ALA A 139 -4.08 -8.58 8.62
N TRP A 140 -4.93 -7.76 7.99
CA TRP A 140 -5.22 -6.38 8.38
C TRP A 140 -6.25 -6.30 9.50
N GLU A 141 -7.44 -6.88 9.29
CA GLU A 141 -8.58 -6.75 10.21
C GLU A 141 -8.30 -7.39 11.56
N THR A 142 -7.64 -8.55 11.58
CA THR A 142 -7.39 -9.29 12.82
C THR A 142 -6.58 -8.48 13.84
N PRO A 143 -5.40 -7.91 13.49
CA PRO A 143 -4.61 -7.14 14.45
C PRO A 143 -4.92 -5.63 14.51
N TYR A 144 -5.37 -4.98 13.42
CA TYR A 144 -5.56 -3.52 13.39
C TYR A 144 -7.00 -3.08 13.68
N ILE A 145 -8.01 -3.92 13.44
CA ILE A 145 -9.43 -3.62 13.75
C ILE A 145 -9.89 -4.39 14.98
N ARG A 146 -9.43 -5.64 15.15
CA ARG A 146 -9.67 -6.48 16.34
C ARG A 146 -11.15 -6.72 16.66
N GLY A 147 -12.02 -6.55 15.66
CA GLY A 147 -13.48 -6.57 15.85
C GLY A 147 -14.02 -5.43 16.73
N GLU A 148 -13.21 -4.40 16.99
CA GLU A 148 -13.59 -3.24 17.80
C GLU A 148 -14.29 -2.19 16.93
N PRO A 149 -15.57 -1.83 17.20
CA PRO A 149 -16.30 -0.87 16.40
C PRO A 149 -15.65 0.52 16.33
N SER A 150 -14.91 0.91 17.37
CA SER A 150 -14.14 2.17 17.41
C SER A 150 -12.99 2.21 16.42
N LEU A 151 -12.51 1.05 15.94
CA LEU A 151 -11.42 0.92 14.98
C LEU A 151 -11.90 0.62 13.56
N LEU A 152 -13.21 0.58 13.32
CA LEU A 152 -13.77 0.26 12.01
C LEU A 152 -13.39 1.27 10.92
N TYR A 153 -13.09 2.52 11.31
CA TYR A 153 -12.61 3.56 10.40
C TYR A 153 -11.31 3.17 9.69
N ARG A 154 -10.56 2.19 10.24
CA ARG A 154 -9.34 1.63 9.66
C ARG A 154 -9.61 0.67 8.49
N ALA A 155 -10.86 0.57 8.02
CA ALA A 155 -11.30 -0.21 6.86
C ALA A 155 -12.27 0.54 5.94
N THR A 156 -12.44 1.87 6.11
CA THR A 156 -13.41 2.68 5.36
C THR A 156 -12.75 3.90 4.74
#